data_AF-A0A7V5FEC9-F1
#
_entry.id   AF-A0A7V5FEC9-F1
#
_cell.length_a   1.000
_cell.length_b   1.000
_cell.length_c   1.000
_cell.angle_alpha   90.00
_cell.angle_beta   90.00
_cell.angle_gamma   90.00
#
_symmetry.space_group_name_H-M   'P 1'
#
loop_
_entity.id
_entity.type
_entity.pdbx_description
1 polymer ?
#
loop_
_entity_poly.entity_id
_entity_poly.type
_entity_poly.pdbx_seq_one_letter_code
_entity_poly.pdbx_strand_id
1 'polypeptide(L)'
;MTSPVQIIIQNDGEFLRFLRSKYPVFDKSNVFFRDLQYGVMGYLHERGIKVRLTKAEEIAREVIKEFERRGILRQVNQQGWLLAYPEFRATRQEKVQER
;
A
#
# COMPACT_ATOMS: atom_id res chain seq x y z
N MET A 1 -17.02 -16.44 0.83
CA MET A 1 -15.77 -16.13 0.09
C MET A 1 -15.21 -14.82 0.64
N THR A 2 -13.96 -14.78 1.09
CA THR A 2 -13.35 -13.54 1.62
C THR A 2 -13.04 -12.60 0.46
N SER A 3 -13.52 -11.35 0.53
CA SER A 3 -13.26 -10.34 -0.51
C SER A 3 -11.76 -10.02 -0.62
N PRO A 4 -11.19 -9.77 -1.81
CA PRO A 4 -9.79 -9.35 -1.96
C PRO A 4 -9.42 -8.13 -1.10
N VAL A 5 -10.37 -7.21 -0.92
CA VAL A 5 -10.22 -6.02 -0.06
C VAL A 5 -10.00 -6.45 1.40
N GLN A 6 -10.79 -7.41 1.88
CA GLN A 6 -10.70 -7.93 3.24
C GLN A 6 -9.37 -8.65 3.50
N ILE A 7 -8.85 -9.38 2.50
CA ILE A 7 -7.53 -10.03 2.60
C ILE A 7 -6.44 -8.98 2.85
N ILE A 8 -6.49 -7.84 2.16
CA ILE A 8 -5.51 -6.77 2.33
C ILE A 8 -5.69 -6.07 3.68
N ILE A 9 -6.92 -5.74 4.07
CA ILE A 9 -7.19 -5.04 5.33
C ILE A 9 -6.79 -5.88 6.56
N GLN A 10 -7.05 -7.19 6.53
CA GLN A 10 -6.70 -8.12 7.62
C GLN A 10 -5.20 -8.40 7.71
N ASN A 11 -4.45 -8.15 6.63
CA ASN A 11 -3.01 -8.39 6.53
C ASN A 11 -2.27 -7.11 6.13
N ASP A 12 -2.72 -5.96 6.64
CA ASP A 12 -2.22 -4.62 6.30
C ASP A 12 -0.71 -4.49 6.49
N GLY A 13 -0.15 -5.02 7.59
CA GLY A 13 1.29 -5.02 7.84
C GLY A 13 2.07 -5.82 6.80
N GLU A 14 1.54 -6.96 6.33
CA GLU A 14 2.17 -7.73 5.24
C GLU A 14 2.08 -6.99 3.91
N PHE A 15 0.93 -6.38 3.64
CA PHE A 15 0.73 -5.59 2.43
C PHE A 15 1.67 -4.38 2.38
N LEU A 16 1.82 -3.63 3.48
CA LEU A 16 2.77 -2.52 3.57
C LEU A 16 4.22 -3.00 3.43
N ARG A 17 4.58 -4.17 3.99
CA ARG A 17 5.92 -4.77 3.77
C ARG A 17 6.14 -5.16 2.32
N PHE A 18 5.12 -5.73 1.68
CA PHE A 18 5.15 -6.06 0.26
C PHE A 18 5.37 -4.79 -0.57
N LEU A 19 4.61 -3.72 -0.31
CA LEU A 19 4.80 -2.43 -0.98
C LEU A 19 6.22 -1.89 -0.79
N ARG A 20 6.75 -1.93 0.44
CA ARG A 20 8.12 -1.51 0.75
C ARG A 20 9.19 -2.33 0.01
N SER A 21 8.93 -3.60 -0.30
CA SER A 21 9.86 -4.41 -1.11
C SER A 21 9.91 -4.01 -2.58
N LYS A 22 8.89 -3.29 -3.08
CA LYS A 22 8.75 -2.88 -4.49
C LYS A 22 8.98 -1.38 -4.70
N TYR A 23 8.67 -0.58 -3.69
CA TYR A 23 8.66 0.87 -3.72
C TYR A 23 9.31 1.43 -2.44
N PRO A 24 9.90 2.64 -2.46
CA PRO A 24 10.47 3.28 -1.29
C PRO A 24 9.36 3.80 -0.34
N VAL A 25 8.63 2.87 0.29
CA VAL A 25 7.51 3.16 1.20
C VAL A 25 7.98 2.99 2.64
N PHE A 26 7.97 4.10 3.39
CA PHE A 26 8.39 4.19 4.78
C PHE A 26 7.57 5.24 5.52
N ASP A 27 7.68 5.32 6.85
CA ASP A 27 6.99 6.36 7.63
C ASP A 27 7.26 7.75 7.05
N LYS A 28 6.19 8.50 6.77
CA LYS A 28 6.18 9.82 6.12
C LYS A 28 6.64 9.84 4.66
N SER A 29 6.73 8.70 3.99
CA SER A 29 6.90 8.69 2.54
C SER A 29 5.58 9.03 1.84
N ASN A 30 5.70 9.59 0.63
CA ASN A 30 4.55 9.68 -0.26
C ASN A 30 4.23 8.30 -0.83
N VAL A 31 2.95 7.99 -0.90
CA VAL A 31 2.37 6.79 -1.48
C VAL A 31 1.43 7.24 -2.58
N PHE A 32 1.73 6.88 -3.83
CA PHE A 32 0.90 7.27 -4.96
C PHE A 32 -0.18 6.22 -5.24
N PHE A 33 -1.30 6.66 -5.82
CA PHE A 33 -2.41 5.78 -6.18
C PHE A 33 -1.95 4.60 -7.07
N ARG A 34 -1.06 4.89 -8.02
CA ARG A 34 -0.55 3.91 -8.99
C ARG A 34 0.29 2.83 -8.31
N ASP A 35 1.11 3.19 -7.32
CA ASP A 35 1.91 2.24 -6.55
C ASP A 35 1.00 1.33 -5.72
N LEU A 36 -0.07 1.89 -5.14
CA LEU A 36 -1.08 1.10 -4.45
C LEU A 36 -1.83 0.18 -5.43
N GLN A 37 -2.21 0.66 -6.61
CA GLN A 37 -2.91 -0.14 -7.61
C GLN A 37 -2.07 -1.35 -8.05
N TYR A 38 -0.80 -1.13 -8.44
CA TYR A 38 0.10 -2.22 -8.82
C TYR A 38 0.49 -3.09 -7.61
N GLY A 39 0.60 -2.49 -6.43
CA GLY A 39 0.81 -3.19 -5.18
C GLY A 39 -0.30 -4.17 -4.86
N VAL A 40 -1.57 -3.74 -4.97
CA VAL A 40 -2.75 -4.60 -4.84
C VAL A 40 -2.69 -5.74 -5.84
N MET A 41 -2.39 -5.46 -7.11
CA MET A 41 -2.26 -6.49 -8.14
C MET A 41 -1.21 -7.53 -7.78
N GLY A 42 0.00 -7.10 -7.44
CA GLY A 42 1.12 -7.98 -7.12
C GLY A 42 0.85 -8.80 -5.86
N TYR A 43 0.36 -8.16 -4.80
CA TYR A 43 0.08 -8.80 -3.52
C TYR A 43 -0.98 -9.90 -3.61
N LEU A 44 -2.04 -9.65 -4.39
CA LEU A 44 -3.09 -10.64 -4.65
C LEU A 44 -2.59 -11.75 -5.59
N HIS A 45 -1.75 -11.40 -6.58
CA HIS A 45 -1.17 -12.37 -7.50
C HIS A 45 -0.27 -13.39 -6.79
N GLU A 46 0.56 -12.95 -5.84
CA GLU A 46 1.38 -13.85 -5.00
C GLU A 46 0.53 -14.80 -4.13
N ARG A 47 -0.74 -14.45 -3.89
CA ARG A 47 -1.73 -15.28 -3.19
C ARG A 47 -2.62 -16.09 -4.14
N GLY A 48 -2.26 -16.17 -5.43
CA GLY A 48 -2.99 -16.93 -6.45
C GLY A 48 -4.24 -16.23 -6.99
N ILE A 49 -4.50 -14.98 -6.61
CA ILE A 49 -5.69 -14.22 -7.02
C ILE A 49 -5.32 -13.27 -8.16
N LYS A 50 -5.66 -13.65 -9.39
CA LYS A 50 -5.44 -12.82 -10.58
C LYS A 50 -6.51 -11.73 -10.67
N VAL A 51 -6.11 -10.47 -10.54
CA VAL A 51 -6.96 -9.31 -10.74
C VAL A 51 -6.55 -8.53 -11.98
N ARG A 52 -7.53 -8.04 -12.74
CA ARG A 52 -7.29 -7.11 -13.87
C ARG A 52 -7.09 -5.69 -13.34
N LEU A 53 -6.49 -4.83 -14.15
CA LEU A 53 -6.18 -3.44 -13.80
C LEU A 53 -7.39 -2.66 -13.27
N THR A 54 -8.55 -2.76 -13.96
CA THR A 54 -9.80 -2.10 -13.54
C THR A 54 -10.24 -2.58 -12.17
N LYS A 55 -10.17 -3.90 -11.91
CA LYS A 55 -10.58 -4.46 -10.62
C LYS A 55 -9.62 -4.08 -9.51
N ALA A 56 -8.33 -4.03 -9.81
CA ALA A 56 -7.32 -3.56 -8.88
C ALA A 56 -7.49 -2.08 -8.53
N GLU A 57 -7.96 -1.26 -9.47
CA GLU A 57 -8.30 0.14 -9.19
C GLU A 57 -9.41 0.24 -8.14
N GLU A 58 -10.51 -0.50 -8.32
CA GLU A 58 -11.62 -0.55 -7.36
C GLU A 58 -11.13 -0.99 -5.98
N ILE A 59 -10.37 -2.09 -5.92
CA ILE A 59 -9.81 -2.62 -4.68
C ILE A 59 -8.89 -1.60 -4.01
N ALA A 60 -8.00 -0.96 -4.76
CA ALA A 60 -7.09 0.05 -4.23
C ALA A 60 -7.85 1.24 -3.63
N ARG A 61 -8.92 1.71 -4.28
CA ARG A 61 -9.78 2.77 -3.74
C ARG A 61 -10.43 2.37 -2.42
N GLU A 62 -10.91 1.13 -2.30
CA GLU A 62 -11.50 0.63 -1.05
C GLU A 62 -10.46 0.48 0.06
N VAL A 63 -9.28 -0.06 -0.25
CA VAL A 63 -8.16 -0.20 0.70
C VAL A 63 -7.70 1.18 1.19
N ILE A 64 -7.57 2.16 0.29
CA ILE A 64 -7.20 3.54 0.65
C ILE A 64 -8.20 4.12 1.63
N LYS A 65 -9.50 4.03 1.33
CA LYS A 65 -10.55 4.56 2.22
C LYS A 65 -10.44 3.97 3.63
N GLU A 66 -10.19 2.67 3.72
CA GLU A 66 -10.04 2.02 5.02
C GLU A 66 -8.74 2.42 5.73
N PHE A 67 -7.63 2.54 5.00
CA PHE A 67 -6.35 2.98 5.56
C PHE A 67 -6.40 4.45 6.01
N GLU A 68 -7.14 5.31 5.31
CA GLU A 68 -7.43 6.68 5.73
C GLU A 68 -8.27 6.70 7.00
N ARG A 69 -9.36 5.90 7.05
CA ARG A 69 -10.22 5.79 8.21
C ARG A 69 -9.46 5.32 9.46
N ARG A 70 -8.48 4.43 9.28
CA ARG A 70 -7.61 3.90 10.34
C ARG A 70 -6.42 4.80 10.68
N GLY A 71 -6.20 5.89 9.93
CA GLY A 71 -5.08 6.81 10.12
C GLY A 71 -3.72 6.29 9.65
N ILE A 72 -3.69 5.22 8.85
CA ILE A 72 -2.48 4.63 8.25
C ILE A 72 -2.03 5.47 7.05
N LEU A 73 -2.98 5.93 6.23
CA LEU A 73 -2.72 6.86 5.15
C LEU A 73 -3.36 8.21 5.46
N ARG A 74 -2.66 9.30 5.16
CA ARG A 74 -3.20 10.65 5.25
C ARG A 74 -3.19 11.27 3.86
N GLN A 75 -4.35 11.67 3.35
CA GLN A 75 -4.42 12.31 2.05
C GLN A 75 -3.58 13.59 2.02
N VAL A 76 -2.73 13.72 0.99
CA VAL A 76 -1.94 14.93 0.74
C VAL A 76 -2.47 15.65 -0.50
N ASN A 77 -2.87 14.89 -1.52
CA ASN A 77 -3.49 15.42 -2.73
C ASN A 77 -4.45 14.38 -3.37
N GLN A 78 -4.98 14.67 -4.56
CA GLN A 78 -5.95 13.81 -5.25
C GLN A 78 -5.43 12.41 -5.63
N GLN A 79 -4.10 12.22 -5.74
CA GLN A 79 -3.47 10.97 -6.19
C GLN A 79 -2.36 10.48 -5.23
N GLY A 80 -2.24 11.09 -4.07
CA GLY A 80 -1.08 10.92 -3.19
C GLY A 80 -1.46 11.01 -1.72
N TRP A 81 -0.91 10.07 -0.96
CA TRP A 81 -1.10 9.92 0.47
C TRP A 81 0.25 9.91 1.17
N LEU A 82 0.26 10.32 2.44
CA LEU A 82 1.40 10.17 3.34
C LEU A 82 1.18 8.89 4.15
N LEU A 83 2.16 8.00 4.18
CA LEU A 83 2.14 6.87 5.12
C LEU A 83 2.38 7.38 6.53
N ALA A 84 1.36 7.32 7.38
CA ALA A 84 1.40 7.68 8.78
C ALA A 84 1.44 6.40 9.63
N TYR A 85 2.54 5.66 9.53
CA TYR A 85 2.68 4.36 10.20
C TYR A 85 4.01 4.28 10.94
N PRO A 86 4.04 4.68 12.24
CA PRO A 86 5.27 4.83 13.01
C PRO A 86 6.11 3.55 13.15
N GLU A 87 5.49 2.38 13.01
CA GLU A 87 6.19 1.08 13.04
C GLU A 87 7.04 0.84 11.78
N PHE A 88 6.78 1.57 10.69
CA PHE A 88 7.52 1.51 9.43
C PHE A 88 8.56 2.63 9.30
N ARG A 89 9.12 3.11 10.41
CA ARG A 89 10.25 4.03 10.38
C ARG A 89 11.40 3.42 9.57
N ALA A 90 11.85 4.15 8.55
CA ALA A 90 13.02 3.78 7.78
C ALA A 90 14.22 3.58 8.73
N THR A 91 14.91 2.46 8.62
CA THR A 91 16.16 2.28 9.35
C THR A 91 17.25 3.08 8.64
N ARG A 92 18.30 3.46 9.38
CA ARG A 92 19.39 4.34 8.88
C ARG A 92 20.08 3.81 7.60
N GLN A 93 19.93 2.52 7.30
CA GLN A 93 20.56 1.84 6.16
C GLN A 93 19.82 2.06 4.82
N GLU A 94 18.55 2.45 4.83
CA GLU A 94 17.75 2.63 3.60
C GLU A 94 17.96 4.00 2.93
N LYS A 95 18.54 4.96 3.64
CA LYS A 95 18.84 6.31 3.14
C LYS A 95 20.03 6.37 2.16
N VAL A 96 20.70 5.25 1.90
CA VAL A 96 21.95 5.22 1.12
C VAL A 96 21.70 5.09 -0.39
N GLN A 97 20.48 4.75 -0.82
CA GLN A 97 20.19 4.53 -2.24
C GLN A 97 19.94 5.82 -3.06
N GLU A 98 19.97 6.99 -2.42
CA GLU A 98 20.01 8.29 -3.09
C GLU A 98 21.45 8.82 -3.14
N ARG A 99 22.28 8.26 -4.03
CA ARG A 99 23.47 8.93 -4.58
C ARG A 99 23.65 8.54 -6.04
#